data_AF-A0AAV2L2U4-F1
#
_entry.id   AF-A0AAV2L2U4-F1
#
_cell.length_a   1.000
_cell.length_b   1.000
_cell.length_c   1.000
_cell.angle_alpha   90.00
_cell.angle_beta   90.00
_cell.angle_gamma   90.00
#
_symmetry.space_group_name_H-M   'P 1'
#
loop_
_entity.id
_entity.type
_entity.pdbx_description
1 polymer ?
#
loop_
_entity_poly.entity_id
_entity_poly.type
_entity_poly.pdbx_seq_one_letter_code
_entity_poly.pdbx_strand_id
1 'polypeptide(L)'
;MCSHCYNKNYISNSPVLSSRVAVTVHVLDINEFPPELSSAYETFVCENAKQGQVIQLFSAKDQDLPSAGQQFSFKAVKEDGKNKNFTVRDFGNNTAGIVTKRGGFRRRLQELYVLPVVIEDNGYPPKSSTGTLSIRVCGCGADGSVLSCSAEAVFLPVGLSTGALIAILLCIVILLVIVVLYVGLRRQKKKETLMSSKEDVRDNVIHYDDEGGGEEDTHAFDMGTLRNPKAVNENMLRRDVKPEHRLKNGPAPGVSRESADIRDFICQRLKDHDTDTSAPPYDSLATYAYEGDGSVAESLSSIETHAVPEPELEPEMEEQEDYEYLSEWGPRFKTLAGIFGDHSETRSDSTAPESTQ
;
A
#
# COMPACT_ATOMS: atom_id res chain seq x y z
N MET A 1 31.43 -96.22 50.10
CA MET A 1 32.76 -95.64 50.33
C MET A 1 33.63 -95.99 49.13
N CYS A 2 33.74 -95.07 48.17
CA CYS A 2 34.88 -94.91 47.27
C CYS A 2 34.69 -93.58 46.55
N SER A 3 35.29 -92.55 47.14
CA SER A 3 35.65 -91.30 46.49
C SER A 3 36.42 -91.60 45.22
N HIS A 4 36.11 -90.91 44.12
CA HIS A 4 37.05 -90.31 43.16
C HIS A 4 36.24 -89.77 41.96
N CYS A 5 35.60 -88.61 42.14
CA CYS A 5 35.23 -87.77 41.01
C CYS A 5 36.50 -87.04 40.55
N TYR A 6 37.21 -87.59 39.57
CA TYR A 6 38.26 -86.85 38.87
C TYR A 6 37.60 -85.77 38.03
N ASN A 7 37.62 -84.54 38.54
CA ASN A 7 37.25 -83.36 37.78
C ASN A 7 38.38 -83.08 36.78
N LYS A 8 38.25 -83.58 35.54
CA LYS A 8 39.16 -83.18 34.45
C LYS A 8 38.79 -81.75 34.04
N ASN A 9 39.35 -80.77 34.75
CA ASN A 9 39.46 -79.41 34.25
C ASN A 9 40.38 -79.44 33.02
N TYR A 10 39.77 -79.52 31.84
CA TYR A 10 40.45 -79.21 30.59
C TYR A 10 40.75 -77.71 30.60
N ILE A 11 41.88 -77.32 31.19
CA ILE A 11 42.47 -76.01 30.96
C ILE A 11 42.96 -76.06 29.53
N SER A 12 42.27 -75.37 28.61
CA SER A 12 42.72 -75.19 27.24
C SER A 12 44.02 -74.37 27.28
N ASN A 13 45.15 -75.05 27.42
CA ASN A 13 46.47 -74.46 27.45
C ASN A 13 46.96 -74.21 26.01
N SER A 14 46.14 -73.50 25.23
CA SER A 14 46.43 -73.11 23.86
C SER A 14 47.18 -71.77 23.89
N PRO A 15 48.43 -71.67 23.41
CA PRO A 15 49.13 -70.39 23.39
C PRO A 15 48.38 -69.42 22.48
N VAL A 16 48.05 -68.23 22.99
CA VAL A 16 47.39 -67.19 22.20
C VAL A 16 48.36 -66.68 21.15
N LEU A 17 48.19 -67.13 19.90
CA LEU A 17 48.93 -66.62 18.75
C LEU A 17 48.30 -65.31 18.31
N SER A 18 49.10 -64.25 18.21
CA SER A 18 48.68 -62.97 17.65
C SER A 18 49.62 -62.57 16.52
N SER A 19 49.06 -61.99 15.47
CA SER A 19 49.81 -61.35 14.40
C SER A 19 49.29 -59.92 14.25
N ARG A 20 50.17 -59.00 13.85
CA ARG A 20 49.82 -57.59 13.64
C ARG A 20 50.21 -57.23 12.23
N VAL A 21 49.33 -56.50 11.54
CA VAL A 21 49.56 -55.94 10.21
C VAL A 21 49.35 -54.44 10.27
N ALA A 22 50.21 -53.68 9.58
CA ALA A 22 50.01 -52.25 9.44
C ALA A 22 48.95 -51.99 8.37
N VAL A 23 47.90 -51.25 8.74
CA VAL A 23 46.87 -50.76 7.82
C VAL A 23 47.03 -49.25 7.74
N THR A 24 47.31 -48.75 6.55
CA THR A 24 47.33 -47.30 6.29
C THR A 24 45.95 -46.90 5.77
N VAL A 25 45.26 -46.05 6.51
CA VAL A 25 43.97 -45.47 6.11
C VAL A 25 44.23 -44.05 5.63
N HIS A 26 43.92 -43.78 4.37
CA HIS A 26 43.92 -42.43 3.82
C HIS A 26 42.50 -41.89 3.87
N VAL A 27 42.28 -40.83 4.63
CA VAL A 27 41.01 -40.11 4.61
C VAL A 27 41.04 -39.19 3.38
N LEU A 28 40.07 -39.39 2.50
CA LEU A 28 39.88 -38.51 1.35
C LEU A 28 38.99 -37.35 1.75
N ASP A 29 39.32 -36.18 1.25
CA ASP A 29 38.46 -35.00 1.35
C ASP A 29 37.20 -35.22 0.51
N ILE A 30 36.06 -34.76 1.02
CA ILE A 30 34.76 -34.89 0.36
C ILE A 30 34.32 -33.49 -0.03
N ASN A 31 33.79 -33.33 -1.24
CA ASN A 31 33.24 -32.05 -1.69
C ASN A 31 32.12 -31.59 -0.73
N GLU A 32 32.29 -30.41 -0.13
CA GLU A 32 31.39 -29.83 0.88
C GLU A 32 30.47 -28.74 0.30
N PHE A 33 30.92 -27.99 -0.71
CA PHE A 33 30.21 -26.83 -1.23
C PHE A 33 29.82 -27.00 -2.71
N PRO A 34 28.57 -26.66 -3.10
CA PRO A 34 28.21 -26.60 -4.51
C PRO A 34 28.77 -25.33 -5.17
N PRO A 35 29.04 -25.34 -6.49
CA PRO A 35 29.52 -24.17 -7.19
C PRO A 35 28.39 -23.16 -7.39
N GLU A 36 28.69 -21.87 -7.31
CA GLU A 36 27.73 -20.78 -7.47
C GLU A 36 28.15 -19.82 -8.58
N LEU A 37 27.22 -19.00 -9.07
CA LEU A 37 27.58 -17.90 -9.98
C LEU A 37 28.59 -16.98 -9.30
N SER A 38 29.64 -16.60 -10.01
CA SER A 38 30.67 -15.72 -9.43
C SER A 38 30.14 -14.32 -9.09
N SER A 39 29.05 -13.90 -9.72
CA SER A 39 28.39 -12.61 -9.50
C SER A 39 26.90 -12.69 -9.88
N ALA A 40 26.12 -11.72 -9.43
CA ALA A 40 24.77 -11.51 -9.96
C ALA A 40 24.87 -10.89 -11.37
N TYR A 41 24.54 -11.68 -12.39
CA TYR A 41 24.64 -11.26 -13.78
C TYR A 41 23.29 -10.71 -14.27
N GLU A 42 23.24 -9.41 -14.49
CA GLU A 42 22.19 -8.76 -15.26
C GLU A 42 22.75 -8.33 -16.62
N THR A 43 22.06 -8.70 -17.68
CA THR A 43 22.49 -8.38 -19.05
C THR A 43 21.31 -7.92 -19.90
N PHE A 44 21.60 -7.55 -21.14
CA PHE A 44 20.61 -7.15 -22.11
C PHE A 44 20.74 -7.89 -23.44
N VAL A 45 19.63 -7.99 -24.15
CA VAL A 45 19.55 -8.45 -25.53
C VAL A 45 18.94 -7.34 -26.38
N CYS A 46 19.57 -7.04 -27.51
CA CYS A 46 19.03 -6.06 -28.44
C CYS A 46 17.80 -6.60 -29.18
N GLU A 47 16.81 -5.75 -29.48
CA GLU A 47 15.64 -6.14 -30.29
C GLU A 47 16.03 -6.69 -31.68
N ASN A 48 17.11 -6.14 -32.25
CA ASN A 48 17.69 -6.57 -33.52
C ASN A 48 18.71 -7.72 -33.39
N ALA A 49 18.82 -8.35 -32.21
CA ALA A 49 19.75 -9.45 -31.99
C ALA A 49 19.44 -10.63 -32.93
N LYS A 50 20.52 -11.22 -33.46
CA LYS A 50 20.46 -12.36 -34.38
C LYS A 50 20.57 -13.67 -33.60
N GLN A 51 20.06 -14.75 -34.17
CA GLN A 51 20.26 -16.10 -33.64
C GLN A 51 21.77 -16.45 -33.60
N GLY A 52 22.20 -17.11 -32.52
CA GLY A 52 23.57 -17.57 -32.33
C GLY A 52 24.51 -16.51 -31.74
N GLN A 53 24.00 -15.32 -31.41
CA GLN A 53 24.78 -14.25 -30.80
C GLN A 53 24.99 -14.54 -29.30
N VAL A 54 26.23 -14.40 -28.84
CA VAL A 54 26.57 -14.42 -27.41
C VAL A 54 26.30 -13.03 -26.85
N ILE A 55 25.41 -12.93 -25.85
CA ILE A 55 25.05 -11.64 -25.25
C ILE A 55 25.85 -11.33 -23.99
N GLN A 56 26.23 -12.35 -23.23
CA GLN A 56 26.96 -12.20 -21.96
C GLN A 56 27.83 -13.43 -21.71
N LEU A 57 29.00 -13.21 -21.14
CA LEU A 57 29.85 -14.24 -20.55
C LEU A 57 29.69 -14.23 -19.03
N PHE A 58 29.59 -15.41 -18.42
CA PHE A 58 29.51 -15.59 -16.99
C PHE A 58 30.39 -16.76 -16.53
N SER A 59 30.73 -16.77 -15.25
CA SER A 59 31.57 -17.79 -14.61
C SER A 59 30.96 -18.25 -13.28
N ALA A 60 31.56 -19.30 -12.71
CA ALA A 60 31.21 -19.83 -11.41
C ALA A 60 32.40 -19.77 -10.45
N LYS A 61 32.11 -19.86 -9.15
CA LYS A 61 33.08 -19.98 -8.06
C LYS A 61 32.59 -21.03 -7.08
N ASP A 62 33.51 -21.67 -6.38
CA ASP A 62 33.22 -22.66 -5.36
C ASP A 62 34.06 -22.36 -4.11
N GLN A 63 33.55 -22.71 -2.94
CA GLN A 63 34.19 -22.48 -1.65
C GLN A 63 35.12 -23.64 -1.24
N ASP A 64 35.08 -24.76 -1.94
CA ASP A 64 35.99 -25.89 -1.76
C ASP A 64 37.47 -25.47 -1.94
N LEU A 65 38.38 -26.20 -1.28
CA LEU A 65 39.83 -26.04 -1.39
C LEU A 65 40.50 -27.31 -1.94
N PRO A 66 41.58 -27.20 -2.73
CA PRO A 66 42.13 -25.97 -3.27
C PRO A 66 41.29 -25.43 -4.43
N SER A 67 41.19 -24.11 -4.56
CA SER A 67 40.47 -23.49 -5.70
C SER A 67 41.15 -23.75 -7.05
N ALA A 68 42.45 -24.10 -7.04
CA ALA A 68 43.19 -24.48 -8.23
C ALA A 68 42.83 -25.92 -8.65
N GLY A 69 42.29 -26.08 -9.87
CA GLY A 69 41.89 -27.39 -10.41
C GLY A 69 40.40 -27.66 -10.38
N GLN A 70 39.60 -26.77 -9.76
CA GLN A 70 38.15 -26.78 -9.88
C GLN A 70 37.74 -26.58 -11.34
N GLN A 71 36.85 -27.43 -11.82
CA GLN A 71 36.28 -27.36 -13.15
C GLN A 71 34.77 -27.35 -13.04
N PHE A 72 34.14 -26.39 -13.71
CA PHE A 72 32.69 -26.23 -13.71
C PHE A 72 32.13 -26.58 -15.08
N SER A 73 31.02 -27.29 -15.08
CA SER A 73 30.22 -27.53 -16.28
C SER A 73 28.90 -26.78 -16.20
N PHE A 74 28.50 -26.15 -17.30
CA PHE A 74 27.32 -25.29 -17.36
C PHE A 74 26.25 -25.88 -18.28
N LYS A 75 25.04 -26.03 -17.76
CA LYS A 75 23.91 -26.62 -18.49
C LYS A 75 22.68 -25.74 -18.33
N ALA A 76 21.94 -25.53 -19.42
CA ALA A 76 20.60 -24.96 -19.31
C ALA A 76 19.66 -25.99 -18.64
N VAL A 77 18.76 -25.53 -17.78
CA VAL A 77 17.74 -26.41 -17.17
C VAL A 77 16.94 -27.10 -18.28
N LYS A 78 16.83 -28.43 -18.21
CA LYS A 78 16.03 -29.24 -19.14
C LYS A 78 14.54 -29.13 -18.80
N GLU A 79 13.95 -27.97 -19.06
CA GLU A 79 12.49 -27.85 -19.15
C GLU A 79 12.06 -28.12 -20.60
N ASP A 80 11.77 -29.38 -20.93
CA ASP A 80 10.98 -29.85 -22.10
C ASP A 80 10.88 -28.89 -23.31
N GLY A 81 12.02 -28.41 -23.83
CA GLY A 81 12.08 -27.51 -24.99
C GLY A 81 11.34 -26.16 -24.85
N LYS A 82 10.94 -25.73 -23.65
CA LYS A 82 10.18 -24.47 -23.45
C LYS A 82 11.03 -23.22 -23.71
N ASN A 83 12.33 -23.26 -23.40
CA ASN A 83 13.22 -22.14 -23.64
C ASN A 83 13.66 -22.06 -25.11
N LYS A 84 12.82 -21.38 -25.91
CA LYS A 84 13.06 -21.06 -27.33
C LYS A 84 13.87 -19.77 -27.53
N ASN A 85 14.10 -19.02 -26.46
CA ASN A 85 14.71 -17.69 -26.52
C ASN A 85 16.24 -17.75 -26.39
N PHE A 86 16.73 -18.48 -25.39
CA PHE A 86 18.16 -18.52 -25.02
C PHE A 86 18.63 -19.95 -24.75
N THR A 87 19.93 -20.15 -24.90
CA THR A 87 20.64 -21.37 -24.54
C THR A 87 21.96 -21.01 -23.87
N VAL A 88 22.52 -21.94 -23.11
CA VAL A 88 23.82 -21.79 -22.46
C VAL A 88 24.84 -22.52 -23.32
N ARG A 89 25.95 -21.84 -23.63
CA ARG A 89 27.11 -22.46 -24.28
C ARG A 89 28.27 -22.48 -23.30
N ASP A 90 28.63 -23.68 -22.87
CA ASP A 90 29.83 -23.91 -22.07
C ASP A 90 31.08 -23.81 -22.96
N PHE A 91 32.12 -23.12 -22.48
CA PHE A 91 33.40 -22.98 -23.18
C PHE A 91 34.49 -23.90 -22.63
N GLY A 92 34.25 -24.61 -21.52
CA GLY A 92 35.19 -25.56 -20.93
C GLY A 92 36.39 -24.92 -20.23
N ASN A 93 36.35 -23.62 -20.00
CA ASN A 93 37.37 -22.84 -19.29
C ASN A 93 36.80 -22.16 -18.03
N ASN A 94 35.85 -22.83 -17.35
CA ASN A 94 35.07 -22.31 -16.23
C ASN A 94 34.23 -21.06 -16.57
N THR A 95 34.01 -20.81 -17.86
CA THR A 95 33.11 -19.75 -18.34
C THR A 95 32.08 -20.31 -19.30
N ALA A 96 30.91 -19.68 -19.32
CA ALA A 96 29.82 -19.99 -20.22
C ALA A 96 29.19 -18.71 -20.76
N GLY A 97 28.62 -18.82 -21.96
CA GLY A 97 27.97 -17.72 -22.65
C GLY A 97 26.46 -17.92 -22.74
N ILE A 98 25.70 -16.86 -22.54
CA ILE A 98 24.28 -16.84 -22.90
C ILE A 98 24.18 -16.61 -24.40
N VAL A 99 23.52 -17.51 -25.11
CA VAL A 99 23.39 -17.48 -26.58
C VAL A 99 21.91 -17.38 -26.97
N THR A 100 21.60 -16.49 -27.91
CA THR A 100 20.25 -16.35 -28.47
C THR A 100 19.90 -17.54 -29.37
N LYS A 101 18.79 -18.23 -29.08
CA LYS A 101 18.27 -19.32 -29.93
C LYS A 101 17.38 -18.83 -31.06
N ARG A 102 16.87 -17.60 -30.97
CA ARG A 102 16.08 -16.93 -32.00
C ARG A 102 16.46 -15.45 -32.07
N GLY A 103 16.04 -14.78 -33.13
CA GLY A 103 16.03 -13.32 -33.19
C GLY A 103 14.63 -12.75 -33.02
N GLY A 104 14.48 -11.45 -33.28
CA GLY A 104 13.19 -10.77 -33.26
C GLY A 104 12.64 -10.56 -31.86
N PHE A 105 13.52 -10.28 -30.90
CA PHE A 105 13.12 -9.86 -29.56
C PHE A 105 12.35 -8.55 -29.66
N ARG A 106 11.21 -8.48 -28.97
CA ARG A 106 10.37 -7.29 -28.94
C ARG A 106 10.08 -6.97 -27.50
N ARG A 107 10.58 -5.84 -27.06
CA ARG A 107 10.45 -5.37 -25.69
C ARG A 107 8.98 -5.20 -25.28
N ARG A 108 8.10 -4.75 -26.19
CA ARG A 108 6.65 -4.62 -25.94
C ARG A 108 5.94 -5.94 -25.65
N LEU A 109 6.48 -7.06 -26.15
CA LEU A 109 5.90 -8.38 -25.88
C LEU A 109 6.43 -8.96 -24.57
N GLN A 110 7.73 -8.80 -24.33
CA GLN A 110 8.38 -9.27 -23.12
C GLN A 110 9.67 -8.48 -22.91
N GLU A 111 9.73 -7.73 -21.80
CA GLU A 111 10.87 -6.89 -21.46
C GLU A 111 11.95 -7.65 -20.69
N LEU A 112 11.56 -8.60 -19.82
CA LEU A 112 12.47 -9.35 -18.96
C LEU A 112 12.35 -10.85 -19.24
N TYR A 113 13.52 -11.48 -19.40
CA TYR A 113 13.69 -12.91 -19.47
C TYR A 113 14.55 -13.40 -18.30
N VAL A 114 14.19 -14.57 -17.79
CA VAL A 114 14.89 -15.23 -16.69
C VAL A 114 15.40 -16.56 -17.22
N LEU A 115 16.70 -16.79 -17.12
CA LEU A 115 17.36 -18.00 -17.60
C LEU A 115 18.02 -18.73 -16.42
N PRO A 116 17.44 -19.83 -15.93
CA PRO A 116 18.10 -20.68 -14.94
C PRO A 116 19.20 -21.52 -15.60
N VAL A 117 20.35 -21.59 -14.95
CA VAL A 117 21.55 -22.30 -15.39
C VAL A 117 22.04 -23.20 -14.27
N VAL A 118 22.15 -24.50 -14.58
CA VAL A 118 22.73 -25.49 -13.68
C VAL A 118 24.25 -25.44 -13.82
N ILE A 119 24.93 -25.35 -12.69
CA ILE A 119 26.38 -25.36 -12.57
C ILE A 119 26.73 -26.60 -11.77
N GLU A 120 27.65 -27.42 -12.29
CA GLU A 120 28.09 -28.67 -11.65
C GLU A 120 29.61 -28.67 -11.57
N ASP A 121 30.15 -29.02 -10.41
CA ASP A 121 31.59 -29.12 -10.17
C ASP A 121 32.16 -30.48 -10.61
N ASN A 122 33.47 -30.62 -10.45
CA ASN A 122 34.20 -31.87 -10.68
C ASN A 122 34.63 -32.56 -9.37
N GLY A 123 34.02 -32.20 -8.23
CA GLY A 123 34.31 -32.77 -6.93
C GLY A 123 33.76 -34.19 -6.77
N TYR A 124 34.12 -34.87 -5.68
CA TYR A 124 33.55 -36.18 -5.34
C TYR A 124 32.92 -36.18 -3.94
N PRO A 125 31.61 -36.49 -3.82
CA PRO A 125 30.65 -36.60 -4.91
C PRO A 125 30.44 -35.24 -5.61
N PRO A 126 30.04 -35.22 -6.90
CA PRO A 126 29.82 -33.97 -7.60
C PRO A 126 28.61 -33.24 -7.00
N LYS A 127 28.73 -31.93 -6.83
CA LYS A 127 27.61 -31.08 -6.42
C LYS A 127 27.21 -30.12 -7.53
N SER A 128 25.96 -29.68 -7.46
CA SER A 128 25.40 -28.76 -8.45
C SER A 128 24.49 -27.74 -7.81
N SER A 129 24.52 -26.51 -8.32
CA SER A 129 23.55 -25.47 -7.99
C SER A 129 22.84 -24.96 -9.24
N THR A 130 21.75 -24.20 -9.06
CA THR A 130 21.08 -23.51 -10.16
C THR A 130 21.15 -22.01 -9.93
N GLY A 131 21.93 -21.32 -10.77
CA GLY A 131 21.99 -19.86 -10.81
C GLY A 131 20.93 -19.30 -11.76
N THR A 132 20.45 -18.09 -11.49
CA THR A 132 19.45 -17.42 -12.33
C THR A 132 20.02 -16.17 -12.97
N LEU A 133 19.88 -16.05 -14.29
CA LEU A 133 20.39 -14.92 -15.08
C LEU A 133 19.24 -14.06 -15.59
N SER A 134 19.33 -12.74 -15.39
CA SER A 134 18.32 -11.77 -15.81
C SER A 134 18.72 -11.10 -17.11
N ILE A 135 17.84 -11.13 -18.12
CA ILE A 135 18.10 -10.60 -19.47
C ILE A 135 16.99 -9.60 -19.83
N ARG A 136 17.34 -8.32 -19.95
CA ARG A 136 16.40 -7.28 -20.42
C ARG A 136 16.46 -7.10 -21.93
N VAL A 137 15.32 -6.83 -22.57
CA VAL A 137 15.28 -6.46 -23.98
C VAL A 137 15.47 -4.96 -24.11
N CYS A 138 16.43 -4.53 -24.92
CA CYS A 138 16.72 -3.12 -25.18
C CYS A 138 16.70 -2.78 -26.66
N GLY A 139 16.32 -1.54 -26.98
CA GLY A 139 16.55 -0.97 -28.30
C GLY A 139 18.03 -0.62 -28.45
N CYS A 140 18.66 -1.05 -29.54
CA CYS A 140 20.08 -0.83 -29.80
C CYS A 140 20.31 -0.16 -31.16
N GLY A 141 21.41 0.59 -31.27
CA GLY A 141 21.90 1.18 -32.51
C GLY A 141 22.47 0.13 -33.48
N ALA A 142 22.87 0.57 -34.67
CA ALA A 142 23.49 -0.29 -35.68
C ALA A 142 24.88 -0.82 -35.26
N ASP A 143 25.54 -0.12 -34.35
CA ASP A 143 26.81 -0.45 -33.71
C ASP A 143 26.67 -1.39 -32.50
N GLY A 144 25.44 -1.74 -32.12
CA GLY A 144 25.16 -2.56 -30.93
C GLY A 144 25.17 -1.77 -29.62
N SER A 145 25.32 -0.44 -29.67
CA SER A 145 25.17 0.42 -28.50
C SER A 145 23.72 0.42 -28.01
N VAL A 146 23.53 0.43 -26.70
CA VAL A 146 22.20 0.49 -26.09
C VAL A 146 21.64 1.90 -26.22
N LEU A 147 20.46 2.03 -26.81
CA LEU A 147 19.73 3.29 -26.92
C LEU A 147 18.66 3.41 -25.83
N SER A 148 17.90 2.34 -25.57
CA SER A 148 16.80 2.36 -24.59
C SER A 148 16.55 1.00 -23.96
N CYS A 149 16.71 0.91 -22.63
CA CYS A 149 16.45 -0.30 -21.81
C CYS A 149 15.28 -0.18 -20.83
N SER A 150 14.75 1.02 -20.58
CA SER A 150 13.43 1.20 -19.95
C SER A 150 12.33 1.25 -21.00
N ALA A 151 11.26 0.44 -20.85
CA ALA A 151 10.02 0.71 -21.58
C ALA A 151 9.78 2.20 -21.43
N GLU A 152 9.56 2.90 -22.54
CA GLU A 152 9.12 4.30 -22.47
C GLU A 152 7.79 4.30 -21.73
N ALA A 153 7.89 4.24 -20.41
CA ALA A 153 6.99 4.86 -19.52
C ALA A 153 7.19 6.36 -19.75
N VAL A 154 6.60 6.84 -20.84
CA VAL A 154 5.85 8.10 -20.75
C VAL A 154 4.60 7.84 -19.90
N PHE A 155 4.75 7.11 -18.80
CA PHE A 155 3.94 7.28 -17.63
C PHE A 155 4.72 8.35 -16.88
N LEU A 156 4.27 9.59 -17.03
CA LEU A 156 4.51 10.56 -15.98
C LEU A 156 4.17 9.89 -14.63
N PRO A 157 4.80 10.26 -13.51
CA PRO A 157 4.60 9.63 -12.19
C PRO A 157 3.12 9.60 -11.71
N VAL A 158 2.21 10.20 -12.48
CA VAL A 158 0.77 10.04 -12.40
C VAL A 158 0.35 9.33 -13.69
N GLY A 159 -0.22 8.13 -13.62
CA GLY A 159 -0.63 7.28 -14.76
C GLY A 159 -1.72 7.86 -15.68
N LEU A 160 -1.68 9.15 -15.96
CA LEU A 160 -2.54 9.89 -16.87
C LEU A 160 -2.08 9.66 -18.31
N SER A 161 -3.00 9.14 -19.12
CA SER A 161 -2.86 9.07 -20.58
C SER A 161 -2.50 10.44 -21.17
N THR A 162 -1.71 10.47 -22.24
CA THR A 162 -1.36 11.70 -22.98
C THR A 162 -2.60 12.50 -23.39
N GLY A 163 -3.72 11.83 -23.68
CA GLY A 163 -5.01 12.47 -23.95
C GLY A 163 -5.59 13.22 -22.74
N ALA A 164 -5.36 12.71 -21.53
CA ALA A 164 -5.82 13.36 -20.30
C ALA A 164 -5.01 14.64 -20.00
N LEU A 165 -3.71 14.65 -20.33
CA LEU A 165 -2.89 15.87 -20.21
C LEU A 165 -3.36 16.97 -21.15
N ILE A 166 -3.69 16.62 -22.39
CA ILE A 166 -4.25 17.57 -23.37
C ILE A 166 -5.60 18.11 -22.88
N ALA A 167 -6.46 17.25 -22.32
CA ALA A 167 -7.74 17.67 -21.76
C ALA A 167 -7.58 18.61 -20.56
N ILE A 168 -6.67 18.32 -19.64
CA ILE A 168 -6.38 19.19 -18.49
C ILE A 168 -5.86 20.56 -18.94
N LEU A 169 -4.93 20.59 -19.90
CA LEU A 169 -4.42 21.85 -20.47
C LEU A 169 -5.52 22.67 -21.13
N LEU A 170 -6.40 22.04 -21.92
CA LEU A 170 -7.56 22.72 -22.52
C LEU A 170 -8.52 23.27 -21.47
N CYS A 171 -8.80 22.51 -20.40
CA CYS A 171 -9.63 22.96 -19.29
C CYS A 171 -9.04 24.19 -18.59
N ILE A 172 -7.73 24.20 -18.33
CA ILE A 172 -7.05 25.35 -17.72
C ILE A 172 -7.16 26.58 -18.62
N VAL A 173 -6.95 26.44 -19.93
CA VAL A 173 -7.06 27.56 -20.89
C VAL A 173 -8.49 28.11 -20.91
N ILE A 174 -9.51 27.24 -20.94
CA ILE A 174 -10.91 27.65 -20.93
C ILE A 174 -11.25 28.40 -19.63
N LEU A 175 -10.80 27.92 -18.47
CA LEU A 175 -11.00 28.60 -17.19
C LEU A 175 -10.33 29.97 -17.17
N LEU A 176 -9.10 30.10 -17.71
CA LEU A 176 -8.43 31.39 -17.81
C LEU A 176 -9.19 32.38 -18.72
N VAL A 177 -9.71 31.91 -19.85
CA VAL A 177 -10.55 32.75 -20.73
C VAL A 177 -11.82 33.20 -20.00
N ILE A 178 -12.50 32.29 -19.28
CA ILE A 178 -13.69 32.63 -18.49
C ILE A 178 -13.35 33.65 -17.41
N VAL A 179 -12.23 33.50 -16.69
CA VAL A 179 -11.78 34.47 -15.68
C VAL A 179 -11.47 35.82 -16.30
N VAL A 180 -10.79 35.86 -17.45
CA VAL A 180 -10.50 37.12 -18.17
C VAL A 180 -11.80 37.79 -18.64
N LEU A 181 -12.74 37.04 -19.20
CA LEU A 181 -14.06 37.55 -19.58
C LEU A 181 -14.83 38.05 -18.37
N TYR A 182 -14.80 37.31 -17.25
CA TYR A 182 -15.45 37.72 -16.01
C TYR A 182 -14.86 39.02 -15.45
N VAL A 183 -13.54 39.15 -15.43
CA VAL A 183 -12.86 40.38 -15.01
C VAL A 183 -13.14 41.51 -16.00
N GLY A 184 -13.19 41.22 -17.30
CA GLY A 184 -13.57 42.18 -18.35
C GLY A 184 -14.98 42.71 -18.18
N LEU A 185 -15.96 41.82 -17.96
CA LEU A 185 -17.35 42.17 -17.69
C LEU A 185 -17.52 42.91 -16.36
N ARG A 186 -16.82 42.49 -15.29
CA ARG A 186 -16.76 43.23 -14.01
C ARG A 186 -16.16 44.62 -14.18
N ARG A 187 -15.13 44.78 -15.03
CA ARG A 187 -14.53 46.08 -15.36
C ARG A 187 -15.46 46.94 -16.22
N GLN A 188 -16.23 46.36 -17.14
CA GLN A 188 -17.25 47.08 -17.90
C GLN A 188 -18.40 47.55 -17.00
N LYS A 189 -18.91 46.69 -16.11
CA LYS A 189 -19.90 47.11 -15.09
C LYS A 189 -19.39 48.28 -14.24
N LYS A 190 -18.10 48.27 -13.85
CA LYS A 190 -17.47 49.40 -13.14
C LYS A 190 -17.30 50.66 -13.99
N LYS A 191 -17.14 50.54 -15.31
CA LYS A 191 -17.01 51.68 -16.24
C LYS A 191 -18.37 52.29 -16.56
N GLU A 192 -19.43 51.49 -16.71
CA GLU A 192 -20.80 52.00 -16.87
C GLU A 192 -21.32 52.67 -15.60
N THR A 193 -20.94 52.19 -14.41
CA THR A 193 -21.27 52.87 -13.14
C THR A 193 -20.45 54.15 -12.88
N LEU A 194 -19.35 54.37 -13.61
CA LEU A 194 -18.46 55.54 -13.41
C LEU A 194 -18.59 56.59 -14.52
N MET A 195 -19.12 56.23 -15.69
CA MET A 195 -19.37 57.18 -16.80
C MET A 195 -20.71 57.91 -16.75
N SER A 196 -21.53 57.75 -15.70
CA SER A 196 -22.80 58.50 -15.54
C SER A 196 -22.88 59.42 -14.31
N SER A 197 -21.83 59.52 -13.48
CA SER A 197 -21.93 60.19 -12.17
C SER A 197 -21.21 61.55 -12.06
N LYS A 198 -20.81 62.18 -13.18
CA LYS A 198 -20.09 63.46 -13.14
C LYS A 198 -20.73 64.57 -14.00
N GLU A 199 -21.98 64.41 -14.43
CA GLU A 199 -22.80 65.49 -14.96
C GLU A 199 -24.26 65.29 -14.56
N ASP A 200 -24.58 65.20 -13.25
CA ASP A 200 -25.96 65.46 -12.80
C ASP A 200 -26.08 65.84 -11.32
N VAL A 201 -25.10 66.60 -10.80
CA VAL A 201 -25.21 67.26 -9.49
C VAL A 201 -25.84 68.62 -9.70
N ARG A 202 -27.13 68.68 -10.05
CA ARG A 202 -28.02 69.82 -9.74
C ARG A 202 -29.49 69.39 -9.77
N ASP A 203 -30.11 69.56 -8.61
CA ASP A 203 -31.55 69.61 -8.34
C ASP A 203 -32.39 68.34 -8.56
N ASN A 204 -32.63 67.64 -7.45
CA ASN A 204 -34.01 67.46 -7.00
C ASN A 204 -34.02 67.28 -5.47
N VAL A 205 -34.23 68.40 -4.77
CA VAL A 205 -34.69 68.39 -3.38
C VAL A 205 -36.11 67.79 -3.39
N ILE A 206 -36.23 66.54 -2.97
CA ILE A 206 -37.50 65.93 -2.61
C ILE A 206 -37.52 65.87 -1.09
N HIS A 207 -38.49 66.56 -0.50
CA HIS A 207 -38.71 66.58 0.94
C HIS A 207 -39.00 65.16 1.44
N TYR A 208 -38.20 64.71 2.40
CA TYR A 208 -38.52 63.56 3.23
C TYR A 208 -39.60 63.98 4.21
N ASP A 209 -40.85 63.65 3.90
CA ASP A 209 -41.83 63.37 4.93
C ASP A 209 -42.40 61.99 4.66
N ASP A 210 -42.08 61.13 5.62
CA ASP A 210 -42.90 60.05 6.13
C ASP A 210 -42.86 58.66 5.49
N GLU A 211 -42.82 57.69 6.42
CA GLU A 211 -43.09 56.26 6.30
C GLU A 211 -42.01 55.33 5.72
N GLY A 212 -41.43 54.56 6.65
CA GLY A 212 -41.41 53.12 6.45
C GLY A 212 -40.03 52.48 6.48
N GLY A 213 -39.53 52.20 7.69
CA GLY A 213 -38.71 51.03 7.91
C GLY A 213 -39.55 49.79 7.60
N GLY A 214 -39.49 49.34 6.35
CA GLY A 214 -40.11 48.13 5.84
C GLY A 214 -39.11 46.99 5.79
N GLU A 215 -39.37 45.99 6.61
CA GLU A 215 -38.81 44.63 6.68
C GLU A 215 -38.88 43.84 5.36
N GLU A 216 -38.18 44.27 4.30
CA GLU A 216 -38.16 43.57 3.00
C GLU A 216 -36.84 42.83 2.67
N ASP A 217 -35.89 42.75 3.62
CA ASP A 217 -34.57 42.11 3.41
C ASP A 217 -34.51 40.63 3.88
N THR A 218 -35.58 39.85 3.76
CA THR A 218 -35.57 38.43 4.20
C THR A 218 -35.37 37.38 3.11
N HIS A 219 -35.17 37.76 1.85
CA HIS A 219 -34.96 36.81 0.75
C HIS A 219 -33.49 36.53 0.39
N ALA A 220 -32.52 37.02 1.16
CA ALA A 220 -31.11 36.94 0.79
C ALA A 220 -30.40 35.60 1.09
N PHE A 221 -31.06 34.61 1.71
CA PHE A 221 -30.42 33.35 2.09
C PHE A 221 -31.25 32.12 1.69
N ASP A 222 -30.76 31.36 0.71
CA ASP A 222 -31.26 30.02 0.38
C ASP A 222 -30.66 28.98 1.34
N MET A 223 -31.44 28.59 2.34
CA MET A 223 -31.04 27.57 3.31
C MET A 223 -31.03 26.13 2.74
N GLY A 224 -31.44 25.94 1.48
CA GLY A 224 -31.35 24.64 0.79
C GLY A 224 -29.91 24.18 0.52
N THR A 225 -28.98 25.12 0.40
CA THR A 225 -27.56 24.84 0.11
C THR A 225 -26.76 24.25 1.27
N LEU A 226 -27.30 24.26 2.50
CA LEU A 226 -26.64 23.69 3.68
C LEU A 226 -27.17 22.30 4.07
N ARG A 227 -28.09 21.72 3.29
CA ARG A 227 -28.70 20.42 3.59
C ARG A 227 -27.93 19.28 2.92
N ASN A 228 -27.37 18.37 3.72
CA ASN A 228 -26.67 17.18 3.22
C ASN A 228 -27.70 16.22 2.54
N PRO A 229 -27.59 15.94 1.23
CA PRO A 229 -28.58 15.15 0.49
C PRO A 229 -28.64 13.68 0.90
N LYS A 230 -27.65 13.15 1.66
CA LYS A 230 -27.63 11.74 2.07
C LYS A 230 -28.43 11.42 3.34
N ALA A 231 -28.90 12.41 4.09
CA ALA A 231 -29.74 12.20 5.28
C ALA A 231 -31.26 12.23 4.98
N VAL A 232 -31.65 12.41 3.70
CA VAL A 232 -33.05 12.60 3.30
C VAL A 232 -33.81 11.27 3.15
N ASN A 233 -33.14 10.12 3.09
CA ASN A 233 -33.80 8.87 2.70
C ASN A 233 -34.30 7.97 3.84
N GLU A 234 -34.11 8.33 5.11
CA GLU A 234 -34.48 7.45 6.24
C GLU A 234 -35.59 7.99 7.16
N ASN A 235 -36.22 9.14 6.86
CA ASN A 235 -37.35 9.61 7.66
C ASN A 235 -38.44 10.28 6.82
N MET A 236 -38.90 9.59 5.77
CA MET A 236 -40.20 9.86 5.14
C MET A 236 -41.34 9.48 6.09
N LEU A 237 -41.55 10.29 7.13
CA LEU A 237 -42.81 10.37 7.88
C LEU A 237 -42.88 11.69 8.64
N ARG A 238 -42.66 12.82 7.95
CA ARG A 238 -43.26 14.08 8.36
C ARG A 238 -44.36 14.45 7.37
N ARG A 239 -45.60 14.40 7.87
CA ARG A 239 -46.81 14.84 7.18
C ARG A 239 -46.71 16.35 7.01
N ASP A 240 -46.17 16.78 5.88
CA ASP A 240 -46.28 18.16 5.44
C ASP A 240 -47.67 18.35 4.83
N VAL A 241 -48.71 18.35 5.65
CA VAL A 241 -49.99 18.95 5.24
C VAL A 241 -49.81 20.46 5.39
N LYS A 242 -49.47 21.12 4.29
CA LYS A 242 -49.53 22.58 4.21
C LYS A 242 -51.01 22.97 4.40
N PRO A 243 -51.39 23.84 5.36
CA PRO A 243 -52.78 24.29 5.42
C PRO A 243 -53.04 25.10 4.15
N GLU A 244 -53.90 24.59 3.27
CA GLU A 244 -54.44 25.40 2.19
C GLU A 244 -55.21 26.57 2.81
N HIS A 245 -54.73 27.79 2.55
CA HIS A 245 -55.43 29.02 2.88
C HIS A 245 -56.68 29.14 2.01
N ARG A 246 -57.73 28.37 2.34
CA ARG A 246 -59.08 28.66 1.88
C ARG A 246 -59.54 29.92 2.60
N LEU A 247 -59.45 31.06 1.91
CA LEU A 247 -60.27 32.22 2.20
C LEU A 247 -61.74 31.76 2.21
N LYS A 248 -62.28 31.50 3.39
CA LYS A 248 -63.71 31.61 3.61
C LYS A 248 -63.97 33.04 4.05
N ASN A 249 -64.42 33.84 3.08
CA ASN A 249 -65.17 35.07 3.33
C ASN A 249 -66.40 34.71 4.16
N GLY A 250 -66.27 34.72 5.49
CA GLY A 250 -67.40 34.76 6.41
C GLY A 250 -67.89 36.20 6.49
N PRO A 251 -69.21 36.45 6.35
CA PRO A 251 -69.72 37.81 6.46
C PRO A 251 -69.45 38.33 7.87
N ALA A 252 -68.82 39.50 7.99
CA ALA A 252 -68.76 40.22 9.25
C ALA A 252 -70.20 40.54 9.70
N PRO A 253 -70.69 40.01 10.84
CA PRO A 253 -71.91 40.53 11.44
C PRO A 253 -71.56 41.81 12.19
N GLY A 254 -72.37 42.83 11.95
CA GLY A 254 -72.06 44.21 12.27
C GLY A 254 -71.86 44.52 13.75
N VAL A 255 -71.21 45.66 13.95
CA VAL A 255 -71.19 46.41 15.20
C VAL A 255 -72.63 46.69 15.63
N SER A 256 -73.14 45.91 16.59
CA SER A 256 -74.29 46.30 17.39
C SER A 256 -73.81 46.83 18.72
N ARG A 257 -73.95 48.14 18.88
CA ARG A 257 -73.92 48.88 20.14
C ARG A 257 -74.64 48.11 21.25
N GLU A 258 -73.91 47.71 22.27
CA GLU A 258 -74.18 47.96 23.70
C GLU A 258 -73.23 47.09 24.54
N SER A 259 -72.42 47.77 25.34
CA SER A 259 -71.59 47.21 26.40
C SER A 259 -72.45 46.46 27.42
N ALA A 260 -72.15 45.19 27.72
CA ALA A 260 -72.65 44.56 28.94
C ALA A 260 -71.78 43.44 29.54
N ASP A 261 -70.98 42.68 28.80
CA ASP A 261 -70.03 41.78 29.47
C ASP A 261 -68.81 41.45 28.60
N ILE A 262 -67.71 42.16 28.88
CA ILE A 262 -66.40 41.90 28.23
C ILE A 262 -65.95 40.47 28.55
N ARG A 263 -66.34 39.93 29.72
CA ARG A 263 -65.99 38.56 30.11
C ARG A 263 -66.58 37.56 29.12
N ASP A 264 -67.85 37.68 28.76
CA ASP A 264 -68.49 36.77 27.82
C ASP A 264 -67.90 36.91 26.42
N PHE A 265 -67.57 38.14 26.00
CA PHE A 265 -66.90 38.37 24.71
C PHE A 265 -65.51 37.71 24.65
N ILE A 266 -64.71 37.84 25.71
CA ILE A 266 -63.39 37.20 25.80
C ILE A 266 -63.54 35.68 25.88
N CYS A 267 -64.48 35.16 26.68
CA CYS A 267 -64.73 33.73 26.78
C CYS A 267 -65.21 33.13 25.45
N GLN A 268 -66.03 33.85 24.69
CA GLN A 268 -66.47 33.46 23.36
C GLN A 268 -65.28 33.39 22.39
N ARG A 269 -64.44 34.43 22.35
CA ARG A 269 -63.25 34.48 21.47
C ARG A 269 -62.17 33.47 21.84
N LEU A 270 -61.98 33.21 23.14
CA LEU A 270 -61.05 32.18 23.61
C LEU A 270 -61.53 30.79 23.17
N LYS A 271 -62.84 30.52 23.30
CA LYS A 271 -63.42 29.24 22.86
C LYS A 271 -63.34 29.06 21.35
N ASP A 272 -63.53 30.12 20.58
CA ASP A 272 -63.39 30.10 19.12
C ASP A 272 -61.95 29.79 18.68
N HIS A 273 -60.94 30.27 19.42
CA HIS A 273 -59.53 29.99 19.15
C HIS A 273 -59.05 28.62 19.67
N ASP A 274 -59.50 28.19 20.85
CA ASP A 274 -59.14 26.88 21.42
C ASP A 274 -59.73 25.73 20.60
N THR A 275 -60.84 25.96 19.89
CA THR A 275 -61.43 24.99 18.96
C THR A 275 -60.87 25.10 17.54
N ASP A 276 -59.94 26.02 17.29
CA ASP A 276 -59.29 26.16 16.01
C ASP A 276 -58.29 25.01 15.78
N THR A 277 -58.73 24.04 14.99
CA THR A 277 -57.95 22.87 14.57
C THR A 277 -56.94 23.17 13.47
N SER A 278 -56.86 24.43 13.01
CA SER A 278 -55.86 24.86 12.03
C SER A 278 -54.55 25.36 12.65
N ALA A 279 -54.50 25.51 13.98
CA ALA A 279 -53.26 25.83 14.68
C ALA A 279 -52.28 24.64 14.60
N PRO A 280 -51.00 24.87 14.23
CA PRO A 280 -50.00 23.81 14.19
C PRO A 280 -49.71 23.27 15.61
N PRO A 281 -49.32 22.00 15.77
CA PRO A 281 -49.02 21.43 17.08
C PRO A 281 -47.82 22.12 17.75
N TYR A 282 -47.83 22.19 19.08
CA TYR A 282 -46.72 22.76 19.87
C TYR A 282 -45.40 22.02 19.63
N ASP A 283 -44.30 22.78 19.52
CA ASP A 283 -42.96 22.24 19.32
C ASP A 283 -42.51 21.41 20.53
N SER A 284 -42.15 20.15 20.31
CA SER A 284 -41.54 19.29 21.32
C SER A 284 -40.01 19.33 21.23
N LEU A 285 -39.35 19.38 22.39
CA LEU A 285 -37.89 19.27 22.50
C LEU A 285 -37.44 17.88 22.03
N ALA A 286 -36.60 17.83 20.99
CA ALA A 286 -36.00 16.60 20.50
C ALA A 286 -34.78 16.22 21.38
N THR A 287 -34.89 15.10 22.10
CA THR A 287 -33.76 14.47 22.78
C THR A 287 -33.03 13.58 21.78
N TYR A 288 -31.79 13.92 21.41
CA TYR A 288 -30.99 13.06 20.54
C TYR A 288 -30.40 11.91 21.37
N ALA A 289 -30.77 10.68 21.03
CA ALA A 289 -30.06 9.48 21.44
C ALA A 289 -28.94 9.21 20.43
N TYR A 290 -27.78 8.78 20.92
CA TYR A 290 -26.58 8.44 20.15
C TYR A 290 -26.89 7.41 19.04
N GLU A 291 -26.83 7.84 17.79
CA GLU A 291 -27.02 7.00 16.61
C GLU A 291 -25.64 6.46 16.19
N GLY A 292 -25.48 5.14 16.31
CA GLY A 292 -24.21 4.44 16.21
C GLY A 292 -23.56 4.36 14.82
N ASP A 293 -22.54 3.51 14.79
CA ASP A 293 -21.42 3.36 13.87
C ASP A 293 -21.79 3.04 12.40
N GLY A 294 -21.82 4.07 11.54
CA GLY A 294 -22.30 3.94 10.15
C GLY A 294 -21.52 4.74 9.11
N SER A 295 -20.21 4.94 9.28
CA SER A 295 -19.35 5.53 8.23
C SER A 295 -18.82 4.48 7.26
N VAL A 296 -18.90 4.77 5.95
CA VAL A 296 -18.28 4.02 4.84
C VAL A 296 -16.77 4.32 4.75
N ALA A 297 -16.14 4.56 5.89
CA ALA A 297 -14.70 4.67 6.04
C ALA A 297 -14.33 3.65 7.10
N GLU A 298 -13.73 2.55 6.64
CA GLU A 298 -13.21 1.47 7.45
C GLU A 298 -12.25 2.02 8.51
N SER A 299 -12.45 1.57 9.74
CA SER A 299 -11.69 1.96 10.93
C SER A 299 -10.19 1.75 10.74
N LEU A 300 -9.40 2.81 10.86
CA LEU A 300 -7.94 2.71 10.88
C LEU A 300 -7.47 2.41 12.30
N SER A 301 -7.28 1.12 12.61
CA SER A 301 -6.51 0.68 13.77
C SER A 301 -5.28 -0.12 13.34
N SER A 302 -4.13 0.31 13.87
CA SER A 302 -2.81 -0.33 13.97
C SER A 302 -2.10 -0.74 12.67
N ILE A 303 -1.06 0.04 12.33
CA ILE A 303 0.02 -0.36 11.43
C ILE A 303 0.67 -1.64 12.00
N GLU A 304 0.44 -2.74 11.31
CA GLU A 304 1.18 -3.99 11.43
C GLU A 304 2.35 -3.90 10.43
N THR A 305 3.57 -3.84 10.96
CA THR A 305 4.78 -3.70 10.15
C THR A 305 5.24 -5.08 9.69
N HIS A 306 5.11 -5.32 8.38
CA HIS A 306 5.83 -6.29 7.55
C HIS A 306 6.04 -7.74 8.07
N ALA A 307 5.19 -8.66 7.61
CA ALA A 307 5.56 -10.07 7.45
C ALA A 307 4.82 -10.69 6.24
N VAL A 308 5.57 -11.22 5.27
CA VAL A 308 5.10 -12.14 4.20
C VAL A 308 6.34 -12.99 3.79
N PRO A 309 6.20 -14.28 3.42
CA PRO A 309 5.67 -15.42 4.15
C PRO A 309 6.71 -16.58 4.19
N GLU A 310 6.53 -17.55 5.11
CA GLU A 310 7.28 -18.82 5.06
C GLU A 310 6.86 -19.71 3.87
N PRO A 311 7.67 -20.76 3.56
CA PRO A 311 7.27 -22.07 4.06
C PRO A 311 8.42 -22.90 4.70
N GLU A 312 8.12 -23.40 5.90
CA GLU A 312 8.35 -24.77 6.38
C GLU A 312 9.75 -25.13 6.95
N LEU A 313 9.97 -24.90 8.25
CA LEU A 313 10.13 -25.93 9.30
C LEU A 313 10.47 -25.28 10.67
N GLU A 314 9.74 -25.68 11.73
CA GLU A 314 9.87 -25.29 13.15
C GLU A 314 11.27 -25.50 13.80
N PRO A 315 11.58 -25.04 15.04
CA PRO A 315 10.80 -24.24 16.00
C PRO A 315 11.50 -22.95 16.53
N GLU A 316 10.66 -22.02 16.99
CA GLU A 316 10.81 -20.95 17.98
C GLU A 316 12.23 -20.69 18.56
N MET A 317 12.88 -19.62 18.08
CA MET A 317 13.82 -18.85 18.88
C MET A 317 13.26 -17.43 19.03
N GLU A 318 13.00 -17.02 20.27
CA GLU A 318 12.64 -15.65 20.63
C GLU A 318 13.76 -14.72 20.13
N GLU A 319 13.49 -13.90 19.11
CA GLU A 319 14.39 -12.83 18.69
C GLU A 319 14.39 -11.75 19.78
N GLN A 320 15.33 -11.86 20.71
CA GLN A 320 15.67 -10.79 21.63
C GLN A 320 16.37 -9.70 20.79
N GLU A 321 15.64 -8.65 20.40
CA GLU A 321 16.25 -7.51 19.72
C GLU A 321 17.20 -6.78 20.69
N ASP A 322 18.51 -6.95 20.49
CA ASP A 322 19.54 -6.35 21.35
C ASP A 322 19.73 -4.85 21.01
N TYR A 323 19.20 -3.97 21.87
CA TYR A 323 19.25 -2.52 21.71
C TYR A 323 20.50 -1.85 22.31
N GLU A 324 21.60 -2.61 22.47
CA GLU A 324 22.84 -2.15 23.13
C GLU A 324 23.48 -0.93 22.44
N TYR A 325 23.28 -0.82 21.12
CA TYR A 325 23.77 0.30 20.30
C TYR A 325 23.18 1.67 20.67
N LEU A 326 22.02 1.72 21.35
CA LEU A 326 21.40 2.98 21.79
C LEU A 326 22.24 3.69 22.86
N SER A 327 23.12 2.97 23.56
CA SER A 327 24.04 3.53 24.54
C SER A 327 25.14 4.38 23.92
N GLU A 328 25.49 4.13 22.66
CA GLU A 328 26.58 4.81 21.94
C GLU A 328 26.14 6.15 21.32
N TRP A 329 24.84 6.41 21.20
CA TRP A 329 24.28 7.57 20.50
C TRP A 329 24.37 8.90 21.29
N GLY A 330 24.89 8.83 22.51
CA GLY A 330 25.20 10.01 23.33
C GLY A 330 24.15 10.33 24.40
N PRO A 331 24.39 11.38 25.22
CA PRO A 331 23.70 11.58 26.50
C PRO A 331 22.19 11.83 26.38
N ARG A 332 21.71 12.27 25.21
CA ARG A 332 20.28 12.52 24.95
C ARG A 332 19.48 11.23 24.77
N PHE A 333 20.13 10.11 24.47
CA PHE A 333 19.51 8.81 24.23
C PHE A 333 19.59 7.88 25.44
N LYS A 334 20.22 8.33 26.53
CA LYS A 334 20.42 7.56 27.76
C LYS A 334 19.10 7.10 28.40
N THR A 335 18.03 7.90 28.26
CA THR A 335 16.69 7.53 28.73
C THR A 335 16.09 6.38 27.92
N LEU A 336 16.29 6.38 26.59
CA LEU A 336 15.81 5.30 25.72
C LEU A 336 16.63 4.03 25.94
N ALA A 337 17.95 4.14 26.02
CA ALA A 337 18.82 3.02 26.37
C ALA A 337 18.44 2.40 27.72
N GLY A 338 18.03 3.22 28.70
CA GLY A 338 17.53 2.73 29.98
C GLY A 338 16.17 2.03 29.91
N ILE A 339 15.26 2.46 29.02
CA ILE A 339 13.93 1.84 28.87
C ILE A 339 14.03 0.46 28.18
N PHE A 340 14.91 0.34 27.18
CA PHE A 340 15.07 -0.89 26.41
C PHE A 340 16.13 -1.85 26.98
N GLY A 341 17.08 -1.36 27.77
CA GLY A 341 18.08 -2.19 28.46
C GLY A 341 17.57 -2.91 29.72
N ASP A 342 16.41 -2.50 30.27
CA ASP A 342 15.85 -3.09 31.51
C ASP A 342 15.06 -4.38 31.25
N HIS A 343 14.78 -4.70 29.98
CA HIS A 343 14.05 -5.91 29.60
C HIS A 343 14.92 -7.19 29.53
N SER A 344 16.25 -7.08 29.66
CA SER A 344 17.16 -8.23 29.64
C SER A 344 17.53 -8.76 31.04
N GLU A 345 17.25 -8.04 32.14
CA GLU A 345 17.74 -8.42 33.48
C GLU A 345 16.70 -9.06 34.41
N THR A 346 15.50 -9.42 33.94
CA THR A 346 14.46 -10.09 34.77
C THR A 346 14.34 -11.61 34.56
N ARG A 347 15.40 -12.29 34.11
CA ARG A 347 15.44 -13.77 34.10
C ARG A 347 16.78 -14.33 34.57
N SER A 348 17.23 -13.96 35.76
CA SER A 348 18.25 -14.73 36.48
C SER A 348 18.14 -14.52 37.99
N ASP A 349 17.11 -15.08 38.63
CA ASP A 349 17.27 -15.52 40.02
C ASP A 349 16.26 -16.59 40.43
N SER A 350 16.71 -17.84 40.52
CA SER A 350 16.21 -18.85 41.48
C SER A 350 16.99 -20.15 41.31
N THR A 351 18.15 -20.24 41.96
CA THR A 351 18.69 -21.55 42.35
C THR A 351 19.32 -21.41 43.73
N ALA A 352 18.52 -21.68 44.76
CA ALA A 352 19.02 -21.88 46.12
C ALA A 352 19.61 -23.30 46.25
N PRO A 353 20.68 -23.51 47.04
CA PRO A 353 21.25 -24.83 47.27
C PRO A 353 20.58 -25.50 48.48
N GLU A 354 20.05 -26.71 48.30
CA GLU A 354 19.57 -27.54 49.40
C GLU A 354 20.72 -28.43 49.90
N SER A 355 21.14 -28.15 51.14
CA SER A 355 22.08 -28.94 51.93
C SER A 355 21.40 -30.14 52.55
N THR A 356 22.14 -31.25 52.57
CA THR A 356 21.88 -32.54 53.20
C THR A 356 21.41 -32.47 54.67
N GLN A 357 20.33 -33.19 55.00
CA GLN A 357 20.27 -34.10 56.16
C GLN A 357 19.18 -35.15 56.02
#